data_AF-A0A485K892-F1
#
_entry.id   AF-A0A485K892-F1
#
_cell.length_a   1.000
_cell.length_b   1.000
_cell.length_c   1.000
_cell.angle_alpha   90.00
_cell.angle_beta   90.00
_cell.angle_gamma   90.00
#
_symmetry.space_group_name_H-M   'P 1'
#
loop_
_entity.id
_entity.type
_entity.pdbx_description
1 polymer ?
#
loop_
_entity_poly.entity_id
_entity_poly.type
_entity_poly.pdbx_seq_one_letter_code
_entity_poly.pdbx_strand_id
1 'polypeptide(L)'
;MTGRIFNTYLQSLNQRVVDDERKILMLVDNAPCHKLDEGTELTNVKLKMLPKNTTAHLQPQDAGIIAEFKAKVKQRQLQNALDQIDSVMSGRQDKLYEVPLVEAMEWAREAWRSVAQSTFANCWRRTGVLGTDVPLLENAE
;
A
#
# COMPACT_ATOMS: atom_id res chain seq x y z
N MET A 1 13.53 1.89 -1.72
CA MET A 1 13.45 3.25 -1.14
C MET A 1 14.75 3.54 -0.38
N THR A 2 15.29 4.75 -0.50
CA THR A 2 16.47 5.19 0.27
C THR A 2 16.03 5.98 1.50
N GLY A 3 16.90 6.13 2.51
CA GLY A 3 16.62 6.95 3.70
C GLY A 3 16.24 8.39 3.35
N ARG A 4 16.97 9.01 2.42
CA ARG A 4 16.66 10.35 1.91
C ARG A 4 15.23 10.47 1.39
N ILE A 5 14.78 9.52 0.55
CA ILE A 5 13.43 9.54 -0.02
C ILE A 5 12.38 9.37 1.10
N PHE A 6 12.65 8.50 2.08
CA PHE A 6 11.75 8.28 3.21
C PHE A 6 11.61 9.53 4.09
N ASN A 7 12.71 10.21 4.42
CA ASN A 7 12.69 11.43 5.22
C ASN A 7 12.00 12.60 4.49
N THR A 8 12.23 12.77 3.19
CA THR A 8 11.48 13.74 2.38
C THR A 8 9.97 13.45 2.43
N TYR A 9 9.58 12.19 2.27
CA TYR A 9 8.18 11.79 2.39
C TYR A 9 7.61 12.08 3.79
N LEU A 10 8.34 11.76 4.86
CA LEU A 10 7.89 12.00 6.24
C LEU A 10 7.67 13.49 6.53
N GLN A 11 8.54 14.37 6.04
CA GLN A 11 8.38 15.81 6.20
C GLN A 11 7.13 16.31 5.47
N SER A 12 6.92 15.89 4.21
CA SER A 12 5.71 16.23 3.45
C SER A 12 4.44 15.67 4.10
N LEU A 13 4.50 14.44 4.62
CA LEU A 13 3.39 13.83 5.36
C LEU A 13 3.08 14.62 6.64
N ASN A 14 4.11 15.02 7.39
CA ASN A 14 3.95 15.80 8.62
C ASN A 14 3.28 17.14 8.33
N GLN A 15 3.72 17.87 7.30
CA GLN A 15 3.08 19.12 6.91
C GLN A 15 1.60 18.90 6.56
N ARG A 16 1.29 17.89 5.75
CA ARG A 16 -0.10 17.59 5.39
C ARG A 16 -0.97 17.31 6.61
N VAL A 17 -0.50 16.50 7.57
CA VAL A 17 -1.31 16.21 8.77
C VAL A 17 -1.34 17.37 9.77
N VAL A 18 -0.38 18.30 9.72
CA VAL A 18 -0.48 19.60 10.42
C VAL A 18 -1.62 20.42 9.82
N ASP A 19 -1.67 20.52 8.50
CA ASP A 19 -2.71 21.26 7.78
C ASP A 19 -4.10 20.65 8.01
N ASP A 20 -4.18 19.32 8.15
CA ASP A 20 -5.40 18.60 8.52
C ASP A 20 -5.75 18.69 10.03
N GLU A 21 -4.94 19.39 10.85
CA GLU A 21 -5.05 19.47 12.31
C GLU A 21 -5.07 18.10 13.03
N ARG A 22 -4.36 17.11 12.49
CA ARG A 22 -4.35 15.73 12.98
C ARG A 22 -2.99 15.32 13.52
N LYS A 23 -3.01 14.41 14.50
CA LYS A 23 -1.82 13.69 14.96
C LYS A 23 -1.94 12.22 14.60
N ILE A 24 -0.88 11.65 14.04
CA ILE A 24 -0.86 10.25 13.59
C ILE A 24 0.32 9.48 14.19
N LEU A 25 0.11 8.18 14.38
CA LEU A 25 1.16 7.21 14.67
C LEU A 25 1.46 6.43 13.38
N MET A 26 2.71 6.50 12.92
CA MET A 26 3.17 5.75 11.76
C MET A 26 3.98 4.54 12.23
N LEU A 27 3.49 3.34 11.94
CA LEU A 27 4.16 2.08 12.22
C LEU A 27 4.93 1.61 10.99
N VAL A 28 6.22 1.32 11.15
CA VAL A 28 7.10 0.87 10.07
C VAL A 28 7.90 -0.35 10.50
N ASP A 29 8.33 -1.18 9.56
CA ASP A 29 9.30 -2.25 9.86
C ASP A 29 10.68 -1.66 10.23
N ASN A 30 11.59 -2.53 10.63
CA ASN A 30 12.94 -2.13 11.05
C ASN A 30 13.93 -2.04 9.87
N ALA A 31 13.47 -1.69 8.66
CA ALA A 31 14.37 -1.50 7.52
C ALA A 31 15.31 -0.30 7.74
N PRO A 32 16.60 -0.38 7.34
CA PRO A 32 17.55 0.71 7.56
C PRO A 32 17.14 2.06 6.94
N CYS A 33 16.37 2.05 5.85
CA CYS A 33 15.87 3.25 5.20
C CYS A 33 14.75 3.96 5.98
N HIS A 34 14.19 3.35 7.02
CA HIS A 34 13.15 3.96 7.86
C HIS A 34 13.73 4.77 9.03
N LYS A 35 15.05 4.95 9.10
CA LYS A 35 15.68 5.80 10.10
C LYS A 35 15.43 7.27 9.78
N LEU A 36 15.02 8.01 10.80
CA LEU A 36 14.94 9.47 10.77
C LEU A 36 16.35 10.05 10.66
N ASP A 37 16.51 11.08 9.83
CA ASP A 37 17.76 11.83 9.78
C ASP A 37 17.94 12.64 11.08
N GLU A 38 19.18 12.77 11.54
CA GLU A 38 19.51 13.54 12.74
C GLU A 38 18.99 14.99 12.62
N GLY A 39 18.35 15.50 13.68
CA GLY A 39 17.74 16.82 13.69
C GLY A 39 16.39 16.93 12.97
N THR A 40 15.85 15.84 12.42
CA THR A 40 14.48 15.85 11.87
C THR A 40 13.45 15.88 12.99
N GLU A 41 12.71 16.98 13.10
CA GLU A 41 11.60 17.13 14.04
C GLU A 41 10.26 16.95 13.31
N LEU A 42 9.41 16.07 13.85
CA LEU A 42 8.04 15.84 13.37
C LEU A 42 7.06 16.22 14.47
N THR A 43 6.22 17.21 14.22
CA THR A 43 5.28 17.77 15.21
C THR A 43 4.01 16.93 15.37
N ASN A 44 3.55 16.31 14.27
CA ASN A 44 2.24 15.67 14.18
C ASN A 44 2.33 14.19 13.76
N VAL A 45 3.48 13.75 13.24
CA VAL A 45 3.75 12.35 12.93
C VAL A 45 4.67 11.74 14.00
N LYS A 46 4.15 10.77 14.75
CA LYS A 46 4.98 9.93 15.63
C LYS A 46 5.39 8.67 14.89
N LEU A 47 6.66 8.53 14.57
CA LEU A 47 7.20 7.31 13.96
C LEU A 47 7.51 6.25 15.03
N LYS A 48 7.08 5.01 14.80
CA LYS A 48 7.45 3.85 15.63
C LYS A 48 7.83 2.66 14.77
N MET A 49 9.02 2.13 15.04
CA MET A 49 9.50 0.89 14.43
C MET A 49 8.90 -0.31 15.17
N LEU A 50 8.42 -1.28 14.41
CA LEU A 50 7.98 -2.56 14.93
C LEU A 50 9.18 -3.37 15.44
N PRO A 51 8.98 -4.27 16.43
CA PRO A 51 10.02 -5.18 16.86
C PRO A 51 10.57 -6.03 15.70
N LYS A 52 11.79 -6.54 15.86
CA LYS A 52 12.38 -7.44 14.86
C LYS A 52 11.52 -8.71 14.71
N ASN A 53 11.41 -9.21 13.49
CA ASN A 53 10.71 -10.47 13.16
C ASN A 53 9.20 -10.49 13.48
N THR A 54 8.56 -9.34 13.70
CA THR A 54 7.11 -9.27 13.96
C THR A 54 6.30 -8.81 12.76
N THR A 55 6.90 -8.62 11.59
CA THR A 55 6.21 -8.09 10.39
C THR A 55 4.94 -8.87 10.06
N ALA A 56 5.02 -10.20 9.98
CA ALA A 56 3.85 -11.04 9.69
C ALA A 56 2.74 -10.98 10.76
N HIS A 57 3.07 -10.56 11.99
CA HIS A 57 2.13 -10.51 13.11
C HIS A 57 1.54 -9.13 13.35
N LEU A 58 2.36 -8.07 13.26
CA LEU A 58 1.99 -6.72 13.64
C LEU A 58 1.76 -5.79 12.45
N GLN A 59 2.22 -6.15 11.25
CA GLN A 59 2.11 -5.31 10.06
C GLN A 59 0.86 -5.67 9.25
N PRO A 60 -0.17 -4.80 9.19
CA PRO A 60 -1.41 -5.10 8.48
C PRO A 60 -1.21 -5.34 6.99
N GLN A 61 -0.17 -4.72 6.42
CA GLN A 61 0.22 -4.90 5.02
C GLN A 61 0.49 -6.39 4.72
N ASP A 62 1.22 -7.05 5.63
CA ASP A 62 1.57 -8.47 5.53
C ASP A 62 0.47 -9.40 6.08
N ALA A 63 -0.46 -8.87 6.87
CA ALA A 63 -1.60 -9.61 7.39
C ALA A 63 -2.69 -9.94 6.34
N GLY A 64 -2.61 -9.35 5.14
CA GLY A 64 -3.47 -9.69 4.01
C GLY A 64 -3.62 -8.61 2.93
N ILE A 65 -3.35 -7.33 3.23
CA ILE A 65 -3.54 -6.22 2.26
C ILE A 65 -2.68 -6.43 1.01
N ILE A 66 -1.38 -6.76 1.16
CA ILE A 66 -0.48 -7.00 0.02
C ILE A 66 -0.95 -8.21 -0.80
N ALA A 67 -1.45 -9.27 -0.13
CA ALA A 67 -1.94 -10.46 -0.82
C ALA A 67 -3.18 -10.16 -1.67
N GLU A 68 -4.15 -9.43 -1.11
CA GLU A 68 -5.36 -9.01 -1.83
C GLU A 68 -5.01 -8.10 -3.01
N PHE A 69 -4.15 -7.10 -2.78
CA PHE A 69 -3.67 -6.21 -3.84
C PHE A 69 -3.02 -6.99 -5.00
N LYS A 70 -2.11 -7.93 -4.70
CA LYS A 70 -1.46 -8.78 -5.71
C LYS A 70 -2.47 -9.64 -6.46
N ALA A 71 -3.50 -10.18 -5.79
CA ALA A 71 -4.56 -10.94 -6.43
C ALA A 71 -5.34 -10.08 -7.43
N LYS A 72 -5.68 -8.84 -7.07
CA LYS A 72 -6.35 -7.88 -7.98
C LYS A 72 -5.49 -7.50 -9.18
N VAL A 73 -4.18 -7.27 -8.99
CA VAL A 73 -3.25 -7.03 -10.12
C VAL A 73 -3.19 -8.26 -11.03
N LYS A 74 -3.05 -9.45 -10.46
CA LYS A 74 -2.98 -10.70 -11.24
C LYS A 74 -4.25 -11.00 -12.03
N GLN A 75 -5.42 -10.69 -11.47
CA GLN A 75 -6.71 -10.82 -12.17
C GLN A 75 -6.72 -9.96 -13.44
N ARG A 76 -6.23 -8.72 -13.37
CA ARG A 76 -6.15 -7.81 -14.53
C ARG A 76 -5.17 -8.30 -15.57
N GLN A 77 -4.00 -8.76 -15.12
CA GLN A 77 -3.00 -9.35 -16.00
C GLN A 77 -3.56 -10.56 -16.76
N LEU A 78 -4.31 -11.44 -16.09
CA LEU A 78 -4.93 -12.59 -16.73
C LEU A 78 -6.02 -12.18 -17.72
N GLN A 79 -6.86 -11.20 -17.38
CA GLN A 79 -7.89 -10.69 -18.29
C GLN A 79 -7.26 -10.13 -19.58
N ASN A 80 -6.24 -9.27 -19.44
CA ASN A 80 -5.53 -8.73 -20.60
C ASN A 80 -4.87 -9.84 -21.45
N ALA A 81 -4.31 -10.88 -20.82
CA ALA A 81 -3.76 -12.02 -21.55
C ALA A 81 -4.84 -12.75 -22.39
N LEU A 82 -6.04 -12.94 -21.85
CA LEU A 82 -7.17 -13.52 -22.59
C LEU A 82 -7.59 -12.61 -23.75
N ASP A 83 -7.72 -11.30 -23.51
CA ASP A 83 -8.12 -10.33 -24.54
C ASP A 83 -7.11 -10.25 -25.69
N GLN A 84 -5.82 -10.38 -25.39
CA GLN A 84 -4.76 -10.47 -26.40
C GLN A 84 -4.82 -11.77 -27.20
N ILE A 85 -5.07 -12.91 -26.55
CA ILE A 85 -5.26 -14.20 -27.25
C ILE A 85 -6.42 -14.10 -28.24
N ASP A 86 -7.55 -13.55 -27.82
CA ASP A 86 -8.71 -13.34 -28.71
C ASP A 86 -8.40 -12.37 -29.86
N SER A 87 -7.59 -11.35 -29.60
CA SER A 87 -7.13 -10.39 -30.61
C SER A 87 -6.21 -11.03 -31.65
N VAL A 88 -5.29 -11.90 -31.23
CA VAL A 88 -4.44 -12.68 -32.15
C VAL A 88 -5.27 -13.69 -32.94
N MET A 89 -6.16 -14.44 -32.30
CA MET A 89 -7.02 -15.42 -32.99
C MET A 89 -7.93 -14.79 -34.04
N SER A 90 -8.31 -13.51 -33.83
CA SER A 90 -9.10 -12.73 -34.79
C SER A 90 -8.26 -11.98 -35.83
N GLY A 91 -6.94 -12.18 -35.86
CA GLY A 91 -6.02 -11.53 -36.80
C GLY A 91 -5.85 -10.03 -36.60
N ARG A 92 -6.25 -9.49 -35.44
CA ARG A 92 -6.16 -8.06 -35.11
C ARG A 92 -4.79 -7.64 -34.57
N GLN A 93 -3.94 -8.60 -34.20
CA GLN A 93 -2.64 -8.32 -33.58
C GLN A 93 -1.65 -9.48 -33.78
N ASP A 94 -0.36 -9.15 -33.95
CA ASP A 94 0.71 -10.14 -34.22
C ASP A 94 1.57 -10.50 -32.98
N LYS A 95 1.48 -9.70 -31.91
CA LYS A 95 2.29 -9.86 -30.70
C LYS A 95 1.44 -10.23 -29.50
N LEU A 96 1.95 -11.18 -28.70
CA LEU A 96 1.36 -11.61 -27.44
C LEU A 96 2.24 -11.17 -26.26
N TYR A 97 1.59 -10.83 -25.15
CA TYR A 97 2.18 -10.68 -23.80
C TYR A 97 3.11 -9.48 -23.57
N GLU A 98 3.17 -8.49 -24.47
CA GLU A 98 3.79 -7.20 -24.15
C GLU A 98 2.81 -6.34 -23.33
N VAL A 99 3.23 -5.91 -22.14
CA VAL A 99 2.48 -4.97 -21.29
C VAL A 99 3.37 -3.74 -21.07
N PRO A 100 3.02 -2.58 -21.64
CA PRO A 100 3.71 -1.32 -21.36
C PRO A 100 3.70 -0.98 -19.88
N LEU A 101 4.77 -0.32 -19.40
CA LEU A 101 4.88 0.07 -17.99
C LEU A 101 3.71 0.96 -17.54
N VAL A 102 3.24 1.86 -18.40
CA VAL A 102 2.09 2.74 -18.10
C VAL A 102 0.82 1.93 -17.81
N GLU A 103 0.58 0.88 -18.60
CA GLU A 103 -0.57 -0.01 -18.41
C GLU A 103 -0.43 -0.81 -17.10
N ALA A 104 0.77 -1.32 -16.80
CA ALA A 104 1.04 -1.99 -15.53
C ALA A 104 0.83 -1.05 -14.31
N MET A 105 1.20 0.23 -14.44
CA MET A 105 0.95 1.23 -13.40
C MET A 105 -0.54 1.54 -13.24
N GLU A 106 -1.30 1.60 -14.33
CA GLU A 106 -2.75 1.76 -14.29
C GLU A 106 -3.43 0.55 -13.63
N TRP A 107 -2.99 -0.66 -13.95
CA TRP A 107 -3.48 -1.86 -13.28
C TRP A 107 -3.21 -1.83 -11.78
N ALA A 108 -2.01 -1.42 -11.37
CA ALA A 108 -1.68 -1.25 -9.95
C ALA A 108 -2.60 -0.21 -9.29
N ARG A 109 -2.82 0.95 -9.93
CA ARG A 109 -3.74 1.98 -9.41
C ARG A 109 -5.15 1.44 -9.23
N GLU A 110 -5.68 0.74 -10.23
CA GLU A 110 -7.05 0.24 -10.18
C GLU A 110 -7.20 -0.97 -9.26
N ALA A 111 -6.19 -1.84 -9.21
CA ALA A 111 -6.13 -2.94 -8.25
C ALA A 111 -6.19 -2.40 -6.82
N TRP A 112 -5.42 -1.36 -6.51
CA TRP A 112 -5.43 -0.71 -5.19
C TRP A 112 -6.82 -0.17 -4.85
N ARG A 113 -7.46 0.56 -5.77
CA ARG A 113 -8.83 1.08 -5.60
C ARG A 113 -9.88 -0.01 -5.42
N SER A 114 -9.63 -1.22 -5.92
CA SER A 114 -10.53 -2.37 -5.80
C SER A 114 -10.32 -3.22 -4.55
N VAL A 115 -9.30 -2.94 -3.74
CA VAL A 115 -9.13 -3.61 -2.44
C VAL A 115 -10.25 -3.12 -1.52
N ALA A 116 -11.07 -4.06 -1.02
CA ALA A 116 -12.20 -3.71 -0.17
C ALA A 116 -11.73 -3.07 1.16
N GLN A 117 -12.46 -2.07 1.65
CA GLN A 117 -12.21 -1.46 2.97
C GLN A 117 -12.25 -2.52 4.10
N SER A 118 -13.11 -3.52 3.97
CA SER A 118 -13.20 -4.66 4.90
C SER A 118 -11.89 -5.46 4.97
N THR A 119 -11.09 -5.52 3.89
CA THR A 119 -9.76 -6.14 3.90
C THR A 119 -8.83 -5.39 4.83
N PHE A 120 -8.79 -4.05 4.76
CA PHE A 120 -7.96 -3.23 5.65
C PHE A 120 -8.39 -3.43 7.10
N ALA A 121 -9.68 -3.31 7.35
CA ALA A 121 -10.30 -3.54 8.65
C ALA A 121 -9.92 -4.89 9.27
N ASN A 122 -10.11 -5.97 8.53
CA ASN A 122 -9.82 -7.32 8.99
C ASN A 122 -8.33 -7.53 9.23
N CYS A 123 -7.46 -6.98 8.37
CA CYS A 123 -6.01 -7.06 8.54
C CYS A 123 -5.55 -6.34 9.81
N TRP A 124 -6.06 -5.13 10.08
CA TRP A 124 -5.77 -4.41 11.32
C TRP A 124 -6.32 -5.14 12.56
N ARG A 125 -7.52 -5.70 12.49
CA ARG A 125 -8.07 -6.50 13.60
C ARG A 125 -7.20 -7.74 13.87
N ARG A 126 -6.70 -8.39 12.82
CA ARG A 126 -5.84 -9.57 12.92
C ARG A 126 -4.49 -9.28 13.58
N THR A 127 -3.94 -8.07 13.40
CA THR A 127 -2.68 -7.70 14.07
C THR A 127 -2.86 -7.40 15.56
N GLY A 128 -4.11 -7.18 16.02
CA GLY A 128 -4.41 -6.83 17.40
C GLY A 128 -3.87 -5.45 17.83
N VAL A 129 -3.37 -4.65 16.88
CA VAL A 129 -2.81 -3.32 17.16
C VAL A 129 -3.91 -2.29 17.44
N LEU A 130 -5.04 -2.42 16.74
CA LEU A 130 -6.24 -1.63 17.03
C LEU A 130 -7.12 -2.42 18.01
N GLY A 131 -7.59 -1.76 19.07
CA GLY A 131 -8.58 -2.34 19.97
C GLY A 131 -9.90 -2.64 19.24
N THR A 132 -10.72 -3.53 19.81
CA THR A 132 -12.04 -3.90 19.25
C THR A 132 -13.01 -2.72 19.14
N ASP A 133 -12.74 -1.64 19.86
CA ASP A 133 -13.64 -0.51 20.05
C ASP A 133 -13.33 0.67 19.11
N VAL A 134 -12.35 0.53 18.20
CA VAL A 134 -12.07 1.55 17.19
C VAL A 134 -13.05 1.35 16.03
N PRO A 135 -14.02 2.26 15.82
CA PRO A 135 -14.85 2.21 14.62
C PRO A 135 -13.91 2.36 13.44
N LEU A 136 -13.89 1.35 12.58
CA LEU A 136 -13.21 1.44 11.31
C LEU A 136 -13.88 2.58 10.56
N LEU A 137 -13.10 3.57 10.11
CA LEU A 137 -13.61 4.74 9.41
C LEU A 137 -14.43 4.27 8.20
N GLU A 138 -15.74 4.20 8.35
CA GLU A 138 -16.67 3.78 7.28
C GLU A 138 -16.79 4.86 6.19
N ASN A 139 -16.30 6.07 6.46
CA ASN A 139 -16.49 7.20 5.55
C ASN A 139 -15.15 7.89 5.26
N ALA A 140 -14.59 7.56 4.11
CA ALA A 140 -13.73 8.47 3.36
C ALA A 140 -14.28 8.46 1.92
N GLU A 141 -15.26 9.35 1.69
CA GLU A 141 -15.66 9.78 0.34
C GLU A 141 -14.51 10.55 -0.32
#